data_AF-A0A8R7P117-F1
#
_entry.id   AF-A0A8R7P117-F1
#
_cell.length_a   1.000
_cell.length_b   1.000
_cell.length_c   1.000
_cell.angle_alpha   90.00
_cell.angle_beta   90.00
_cell.angle_gamma   90.00
#
_symmetry.space_group_name_H-M   'P 1'
#
loop_
_entity.id
_entity.type
_entity.pdbx_description
1 polymer ?
#
loop_
_entity_poly.entity_id
_entity_poly.type
_entity_poly.pdbx_seq_one_letter_code
_entity_poly.pdbx_strand_id
1 'polypeptide(L)'
;RDNTVEIARGTQKLPSETLVKRNWFVRRRVPNLHHPPRAPPPPPPPSTMGLWDAMYRVVMRRNGVYVTFVVAGAFAGERLVDYGVNKVWEMNNVGKRYQDISVLGQRPVEE
;
A
#
# COMPACT_ATOMS: atom_id res chain seq x y z
N ARG A 1 38.07 -16.91 -74.98
CA ARG A 1 39.33 -17.24 -74.30
C ARG A 1 39.53 -16.19 -73.23
N ASP A 2 38.98 -16.52 -72.07
CA ASP A 2 39.53 -16.36 -70.72
C ASP A 2 39.87 -14.94 -70.23
N ASN A 3 38.86 -14.26 -69.69
CA ASN A 3 39.06 -13.20 -68.69
C ASN A 3 38.63 -13.75 -67.32
N THR A 4 39.54 -14.44 -66.65
CA THR A 4 39.38 -14.85 -65.26
C THR A 4 39.71 -13.65 -64.38
N VAL A 5 38.68 -12.95 -63.90
CA VAL A 5 38.82 -11.88 -62.90
C VAL A 5 38.76 -12.52 -61.52
N GLU A 6 39.86 -12.36 -60.78
CA GLU A 6 39.95 -12.64 -59.35
C GLU A 6 38.84 -11.92 -58.58
N ILE A 7 38.10 -12.63 -57.74
CA ILE A 7 37.30 -12.02 -56.68
C ILE A 7 37.74 -12.58 -55.33
N ALA A 8 38.68 -11.82 -54.75
CA ALA A 8 38.76 -11.39 -53.36
C ALA A 8 38.35 -12.40 -52.27
N ARG A 9 39.39 -12.85 -51.55
CA ARG A 9 39.28 -13.34 -50.17
C ARG A 9 38.77 -12.20 -49.28
N GLY A 10 37.53 -12.32 -48.82
CA GLY A 10 36.96 -11.50 -47.77
C GLY A 10 36.43 -12.38 -46.66
N THR A 11 37.24 -12.67 -45.65
CA THR A 11 36.79 -13.25 -44.37
C THR A 11 35.92 -12.21 -43.67
N GLN A 12 34.61 -12.27 -43.90
CA GLN A 12 33.65 -11.38 -43.24
C GLN A 12 33.53 -11.81 -41.77
N LYS A 13 34.22 -11.07 -40.89
CA LYS A 13 34.13 -11.19 -39.43
C LYS A 13 32.73 -10.71 -39.02
N LEU A 14 31.82 -11.65 -38.75
CA LEU A 14 30.44 -11.35 -38.36
C LEU A 14 30.42 -10.58 -37.02
N PRO A 15 29.68 -9.46 -36.91
CA PRO A 15 29.59 -8.69 -35.68
C PRO A 15 28.87 -9.48 -34.58
N SER A 16 29.50 -9.57 -33.41
CA SER A 16 29.00 -10.23 -32.19
C SER A 16 27.66 -9.69 -31.68
N GLU A 17 27.20 -8.56 -32.21
CA GLU A 17 25.88 -7.97 -31.97
C GLU A 17 24.72 -8.81 -32.53
N THR A 18 25.00 -9.73 -33.45
CA THR A 18 23.97 -10.59 -34.08
C THR A 18 23.63 -11.82 -33.24
N LEU A 19 24.41 -12.14 -32.21
CA LEU A 19 24.18 -13.33 -31.38
C LEU A 19 23.07 -13.12 -30.33
N VAL A 20 22.90 -11.90 -29.82
CA VAL A 20 21.86 -11.59 -28.81
C VAL A 20 20.47 -11.52 -29.45
N LYS A 21 20.37 -11.09 -30.71
CA LYS A 21 19.08 -10.98 -31.43
C LYS A 21 18.55 -12.31 -31.97
N ARG A 22 19.42 -13.33 -32.12
CA ARG A 22 19.00 -14.67 -32.57
C ARG A 22 18.25 -15.47 -31.51
N ASN A 23 18.45 -15.16 -30.22
CA ASN A 23 17.85 -15.95 -29.14
C ASN A 23 16.36 -15.63 -28.91
N TRP A 24 15.89 -14.45 -29.33
CA TRP A 24 14.47 -14.06 -29.23
C TRP A 24 13.55 -14.79 -30.22
N PHE A 25 14.12 -15.31 -31.30
CA PHE A 25 13.34 -15.91 -32.38
C PHE A 25 13.17 -17.42 -32.24
N VAL A 26 14.05 -18.10 -31.50
CA VAL A 26 14.00 -19.56 -31.34
C VAL A 26 13.07 -19.99 -30.20
N ARG A 27 12.75 -19.12 -29.24
CA ARG A 27 11.88 -19.44 -28.10
C ARG A 27 10.37 -19.37 -28.39
N ARG A 28 9.96 -19.09 -29.64
CA ARG A 28 8.55 -18.89 -30.04
C ARG A 28 8.01 -19.95 -31.01
N ARG A 29 8.53 -21.18 -30.95
CA ARG A 29 7.97 -22.29 -31.74
C ARG A 29 7.69 -23.52 -30.89
N VAL A 30 6.85 -23.36 -29.88
CA VAL A 30 6.09 -24.49 -29.33
C VAL A 30 4.82 -24.59 -30.18
N PRO A 31 4.59 -25.70 -30.91
CA PRO A 31 3.35 -25.89 -31.65
C PRO A 31 2.17 -25.94 -30.67
N ASN A 32 1.13 -25.15 -30.97
CA ASN A 32 -0.15 -25.13 -30.28
C ASN A 32 -0.76 -26.55 -30.27
N LEU A 33 -0.58 -27.30 -29.18
CA LEU A 33 -1.58 -28.31 -28.82
C LEU A 33 -2.88 -27.53 -28.59
N HIS A 34 -3.88 -27.78 -29.44
CA HIS A 34 -5.23 -27.25 -29.27
C HIS A 34 -5.81 -27.86 -27.99
N HIS A 35 -5.50 -27.26 -26.85
CA HIS A 35 -6.31 -27.38 -25.68
C HIS A 35 -7.68 -26.75 -26.02
N PRO A 36 -8.82 -27.40 -25.71
CA PRO A 36 -10.10 -26.72 -25.80
C PRO A 36 -10.02 -25.43 -24.99
N PRO A 37 -10.75 -24.36 -25.34
CA PRO A 37 -10.80 -23.17 -24.50
C PRO A 37 -11.21 -23.63 -23.10
N ARG A 38 -10.27 -23.56 -22.15
CA ARG A 38 -10.56 -23.88 -20.76
C ARG A 38 -11.66 -22.91 -20.36
N ALA A 39 -12.86 -23.43 -20.08
CA ALA A 39 -13.95 -22.60 -19.59
C ALA A 39 -13.40 -21.75 -18.43
N PRO A 40 -13.68 -20.43 -18.41
CA PRO A 40 -13.27 -19.62 -17.29
C PRO A 40 -13.82 -20.26 -16.00
N PRO A 41 -13.03 -20.35 -14.92
CA PRO A 41 -13.54 -20.87 -13.67
C PRO A 41 -14.83 -20.13 -13.30
N PRO A 42 -15.85 -20.82 -12.75
CA PRO A 42 -17.07 -20.16 -12.32
C PRO A 42 -16.69 -19.02 -11.36
N PRO A 43 -17.36 -17.86 -11.43
CA PRO A 43 -17.10 -16.77 -10.49
C PRO A 43 -17.29 -17.32 -9.07
N PRO A 44 -16.45 -16.89 -8.11
CA PRO A 44 -16.65 -17.28 -6.73
C PRO A 44 -18.07 -16.90 -6.29
N PRO A 45 -18.71 -17.70 -5.41
CA PRO A 45 -20.01 -17.36 -4.88
C PRO A 45 -19.94 -15.97 -4.23
N PRO A 46 -21.02 -15.18 -4.26
CA PRO A 46 -21.03 -13.86 -3.64
C PRO A 46 -20.70 -14.02 -2.15
N SER A 47 -19.46 -13.67 -1.79
CA SER A 47 -19.04 -13.61 -0.41
C SER A 47 -19.87 -12.51 0.25
N THR A 48 -20.64 -12.84 1.27
CA THR A 48 -21.27 -11.86 2.16
C THR A 48 -20.18 -10.89 2.61
N MET A 49 -20.12 -9.69 2.03
CA MET A 49 -19.07 -8.72 2.39
C MET A 49 -19.27 -8.35 3.85
N GLY A 50 -18.30 -8.68 4.68
CA GLY A 50 -18.30 -8.26 6.07
C GLY A 50 -18.25 -6.74 6.17
N LEU A 51 -18.76 -6.19 7.27
CA LEU A 51 -18.64 -4.75 7.57
C LEU A 51 -17.20 -4.26 7.43
N TRP A 52 -16.23 -5.08 7.83
CA TRP A 52 -14.80 -4.79 7.72
C TRP A 52 -14.32 -4.71 6.27
N ASP A 53 -14.83 -5.56 5.37
CA ASP A 53 -14.54 -5.47 3.92
C ASP A 53 -15.11 -4.18 3.32
N ALA A 54 -16.31 -3.79 3.75
CA ALA A 54 -16.92 -2.54 3.31
C ALA A 54 -16.12 -1.33 3.80
N MET A 55 -15.73 -1.30 5.07
CA MET A 55 -14.87 -0.24 5.62
C MET A 55 -13.52 -0.17 4.92
N TYR A 56 -12.86 -1.31 4.68
CA TYR A 56 -11.59 -1.34 3.98
C TYR A 56 -11.70 -0.75 2.56
N ARG A 57 -12.76 -1.12 1.83
CA ARG A 57 -13.01 -0.60 0.48
C ARG A 57 -13.22 0.91 0.46
N VAL A 58 -13.87 1.46 1.48
CA VAL A 58 -14.14 2.90 1.58
C VAL A 58 -12.88 3.66 1.97
N VAL A 59 -12.17 3.19 2.99
CA VAL A 59 -11.16 4.00 3.67
C VAL A 59 -9.74 3.69 3.17
N MET A 60 -9.44 2.42 2.91
CA MET A 60 -8.07 1.96 2.63
C MET A 60 -7.75 1.82 1.14
N ARG A 61 -8.76 1.62 0.28
CA ARG A 61 -8.55 1.26 -1.14
C ARG A 61 -7.89 2.35 -2.00
N ARG A 62 -8.05 3.62 -1.63
CA ARG A 62 -7.51 4.75 -2.40
C ARG A 62 -6.51 5.51 -1.54
N ASN A 63 -5.26 5.65 -2.02
CA ASN A 63 -4.19 6.34 -1.31
C ASN A 63 -4.59 7.73 -0.80
N GLY A 64 -5.28 8.53 -1.65
CA GLY A 64 -5.76 9.86 -1.23
C GLY A 64 -6.79 9.81 -0.10
N VAL A 65 -7.76 8.90 -0.18
CA VAL A 65 -8.79 8.72 0.86
C VAL A 65 -8.16 8.25 2.16
N TYR A 66 -7.26 7.26 2.08
CA TYR A 66 -6.53 6.73 3.22
C TYR A 66 -5.78 7.84 3.97
N VAL A 67 -4.98 8.65 3.26
CA VAL A 67 -4.20 9.73 3.89
C VAL A 67 -5.11 10.75 4.54
N THR A 68 -6.18 11.19 3.86
CA THR A 68 -7.13 12.14 4.46
C THR A 68 -7.83 11.57 5.68
N PHE A 69 -8.17 10.29 5.67
CA PHE A 69 -8.78 9.62 6.81
C PHE A 69 -7.82 9.50 7.98
N VAL A 70 -6.55 9.16 7.74
CA VAL A 70 -5.51 9.12 8.78
C VAL A 70 -5.33 10.49 9.42
N VAL A 71 -5.21 11.55 8.61
CA VAL A 71 -5.04 12.92 9.11
C VAL A 71 -6.28 13.37 9.89
N ALA A 72 -7.49 13.21 9.32
CA ALA A 72 -8.73 13.57 10.00
C ALA A 72 -8.95 12.77 11.29
N GLY A 73 -8.64 11.48 11.25
CA GLY A 73 -8.71 10.59 12.41
C GLY A 73 -7.72 10.97 13.51
N ALA A 74 -6.52 11.42 13.16
CA ALA A 74 -5.54 11.92 14.13
C ALA A 74 -6.03 13.18 14.84
N PHE A 75 -6.55 14.17 14.09
CA PHE A 75 -7.09 15.40 14.68
C PHE A 75 -8.30 15.14 15.59
N ALA A 76 -9.22 14.26 15.16
CA ALA A 76 -10.37 13.89 15.97
C ALA A 76 -9.94 13.07 17.21
N GLY A 77 -8.99 12.15 17.01
CA GLY A 77 -8.47 11.26 18.06
C GLY A 77 -7.76 12.00 19.17
N GLU A 78 -6.90 12.98 18.83
CA GLU A 78 -6.21 13.84 19.81
C GLU A 78 -7.21 14.44 20.81
N ARG A 79 -8.24 15.11 20.31
CA ARG A 79 -9.25 15.75 21.16
C ARG A 79 -10.01 14.73 21.98
N LEU A 80 -10.46 13.64 21.36
CA LEU A 80 -11.22 12.62 22.07
C LEU A 80 -10.41 12.00 23.22
N VAL A 81 -9.13 11.70 22.97
CA VAL A 81 -8.23 11.12 23.98
C VAL A 81 -7.96 12.12 25.09
N ASP A 82 -7.64 13.38 24.77
CA ASP A 82 -7.38 14.42 25.78
C ASP A 82 -8.59 14.65 26.69
N TYR A 83 -9.79 14.73 26.11
CA TYR A 83 -11.02 14.87 26.90
C TYR A 83 -11.29 13.62 27.74
N GLY A 84 -11.14 12.42 27.14
CA GLY A 84 -11.39 11.16 27.83
C GLY A 84 -10.44 10.96 29.01
N VAL A 85 -9.14 11.15 28.80
CA VAL A 85 -8.11 10.97 29.83
C VAL A 85 -8.28 11.98 30.96
N ASN A 86 -8.47 13.27 30.65
CA ASN A 86 -8.71 14.28 31.68
C ASN A 86 -9.97 13.96 32.47
N LYS A 87 -11.05 13.50 31.82
CA LYS A 87 -12.28 13.15 32.52
C LYS A 87 -12.12 11.96 33.45
N VAL A 88 -11.43 10.91 32.99
CA VAL A 88 -11.12 9.74 33.83
C VAL A 88 -10.22 10.15 35.00
N TRP A 89 -9.24 11.03 34.76
CA TRP A 89 -8.35 11.51 35.81
C TRP A 89 -9.06 12.39 36.84
N GLU A 90 -9.93 13.29 36.39
CA GLU A 90 -10.79 14.11 37.24
C GLU A 90 -11.68 13.25 38.14
N MET A 91 -12.29 12.20 37.57
CA MET A 91 -13.13 11.27 38.31
C MET A 91 -12.33 10.48 39.36
N ASN A 92 -11.07 10.15 39.07
CA ASN A 92 -10.21 9.41 39.99
C ASN A 92 -9.57 10.29 41.09
N ASN A 93 -9.48 11.61 40.88
CA ASN A 93 -8.79 12.53 41.80
C ASN A 93 -9.75 13.54 42.48
N VAL A 94 -11.04 13.23 42.53
CA VAL A 94 -12.04 14.04 43.26
C VAL A 94 -11.61 14.24 44.71
N GLY A 95 -11.59 15.48 45.17
CA GLY A 95 -11.18 15.86 46.53
C GLY A 95 -9.67 16.13 46.71
N LYS A 96 -8.84 15.81 45.71
CA LYS A 96 -7.39 16.11 45.71
C LYS A 96 -6.98 17.23 44.77
N ARG A 97 -7.92 17.69 43.92
CA ARG A 97 -7.68 18.78 42.97
C ARG A 97 -7.70 20.11 43.71
N TYR A 98 -6.92 21.08 43.22
CA TYR A 98 -6.93 22.45 43.75
C TYR A 98 -8.34 23.07 43.79
N GLN A 99 -9.22 22.69 42.86
CA GLN A 99 -10.60 23.17 42.82
C GLN A 99 -11.48 22.61 43.94
N ASP A 100 -11.12 21.46 44.51
CA ASP A 100 -11.91 20.76 45.53
C ASP A 100 -11.47 21.12 46.96
N ILE A 101 -10.38 21.89 47.12
CA ILE A 101 -9.85 22.29 48.44
C ILE A 101 -10.42 23.67 48.81
N SER A 102 -11.44 23.67 49.65
CA SER A 102 -12.17 24.85 50.12
C SER A 102 -11.34 25.85 50.96
N VAL A 103 -10.14 25.45 51.42
CA VAL A 103 -9.33 26.21 52.37
C VAL A 103 -8.16 26.98 51.71
N LEU A 104 -7.96 26.87 50.39
CA LEU A 104 -6.81 27.47 49.67
C LEU A 104 -6.69 29.01 49.74
N GLY A 105 -7.67 29.71 50.30
CA GLY A 105 -7.68 31.17 50.46
C GLY A 105 -7.80 31.69 51.90
N GLN A 106 -7.96 30.82 52.91
CA GLN A 106 -7.97 31.25 54.31
C GLN A 106 -6.54 31.27 54.83
N ARG A 107 -5.95 32.47 54.98
CA ARG A 107 -4.77 32.61 55.84
C ARG A 107 -5.21 32.23 57.26
N PRO A 108 -4.45 31.39 57.99
CA PRO A 108 -4.68 31.23 59.42
C PRO A 108 -4.67 32.64 60.03
N VAL A 109 -5.76 33.02 60.68
CA VAL A 109 -5.79 34.21 61.53
C VAL A 109 -4.87 33.87 62.69
N GLU A 110 -3.66 34.41 62.66
CA GLU A 110 -2.71 34.30 63.76
C GLU A 110 -3.37 34.91 65.01
N GLU A 111 -3.52 34.09 66.05
CA GLU A 111 -4.04 34.46 67.37
C GLU A 111 -3.00 35.26 68.18
#